data_AF-A0A7S4KRN3-F1
#
_entry.id   AF-A0A7S4KRN3-F1
#
_cell.length_a   1.000
_cell.length_b   1.000
_cell.length_c   1.000
_cell.angle_alpha   90.00
_cell.angle_beta   90.00
_cell.angle_gamma   90.00
#
_symmetry.space_group_name_H-M   'P 1'
#
loop_
_entity.id
_entity.type
_entity.pdbx_description
1 polymer ?
#
loop_
_entity_poly.entity_id
_entity_poly.type
_entity_poly.pdbx_seq_one_letter_code
_entity_poly.pdbx_strand_id
1 'polypeptide(L)'
;EGKDLPAMDYTGKSDPFINVLVVQPNGKTRQIFQTETIEQTLNPKWDETVRIKESYLRDESLTFRFNVYDRDAFSNDYMGHFEIPIPEMKKSFSKWYPLLPKPGKKNKEALGSVLVKCVAQSDAVDTDTLHMQATQKILQGDEKGAVPLLEQASEHGSMAAQRDLAILLKEGRGHDKDPLEARRLFTKASKNGDAVSENNLGYMKQHGIGGTKNVTEAKEHYEIAAASELPAAMYNLGYSLFIGAQQDLEKAREYFLQAANLDYPPAMNNYAFCCQFGLGGEKKC
;
A
#
# COMPACT_ATOMS: atom_id res chain seq x y z
N GLU A 1 -0.23 13.93 -9.95
CA GLU A 1 -1.34 13.91 -10.94
C GLU A 1 -0.78 14.17 -12.33
N GLY A 2 -1.22 13.46 -13.35
CA GLY A 2 -0.85 13.68 -14.75
C GLY A 2 -1.93 14.48 -15.46
N LYS A 3 -1.53 15.25 -16.50
CA LYS A 3 -2.43 16.01 -17.35
C LYS A 3 -1.99 15.96 -18.80
N ASP A 4 -2.96 15.73 -19.69
CA ASP A 4 -2.78 15.72 -21.14
C ASP A 4 -1.60 14.86 -21.59
N LEU A 5 -1.44 13.69 -20.95
CA LEU A 5 -0.40 12.73 -21.31
C LEU A 5 -0.66 12.18 -22.72
N PRO A 6 0.36 11.67 -23.44
CA PRO A 6 0.20 11.21 -24.81
C PRO A 6 -0.66 9.96 -24.82
N ALA A 7 -1.55 9.86 -25.81
CA ALA A 7 -2.22 8.61 -26.11
C ALA A 7 -1.25 7.68 -26.85
N MET A 8 -0.92 6.57 -26.22
CA MET A 8 -0.02 5.56 -26.77
C MET A 8 -0.79 4.32 -27.24
N ASP A 9 -1.97 4.06 -26.66
CA ASP A 9 -2.87 3.00 -27.10
C ASP A 9 -3.63 3.34 -28.38
N TYR A 10 -4.03 2.30 -29.11
CA TYR A 10 -4.97 2.41 -30.24
C TYR A 10 -6.35 2.93 -29.82
N THR A 11 -6.70 2.87 -28.53
CA THR A 11 -7.96 3.39 -27.98
C THR A 11 -7.97 4.93 -27.85
N GLY A 12 -6.83 5.58 -28.10
CA GLY A 12 -6.66 7.01 -27.83
C GLY A 12 -6.48 7.31 -26.33
N LYS A 13 -6.13 6.31 -25.53
CA LYS A 13 -5.79 6.39 -24.11
C LYS A 13 -4.37 5.87 -23.85
N SER A 14 -4.05 5.72 -22.58
CA SER A 14 -2.81 5.15 -22.07
C SER A 14 -3.06 4.54 -20.68
N ASP A 15 -2.14 3.70 -20.26
CA ASP A 15 -2.04 3.05 -18.97
C ASP A 15 -0.81 3.58 -18.19
N PRO A 16 -0.78 4.88 -17.83
CA PRO A 16 0.44 5.54 -17.36
C PRO A 16 0.90 5.10 -15.96
N PHE A 17 2.21 4.94 -15.82
CA PHE A 17 2.92 4.81 -14.54
C PHE A 17 4.25 5.58 -14.54
N ILE A 18 4.82 5.83 -13.37
CA ILE A 18 6.04 6.61 -13.17
C ILE A 18 7.09 5.77 -12.47
N ASN A 19 8.29 5.72 -13.06
CA ASN A 19 9.51 5.27 -12.39
C ASN A 19 10.27 6.48 -11.84
N VAL A 20 10.53 6.48 -10.54
CA VAL A 20 11.35 7.50 -9.87
C VAL A 20 12.77 6.97 -9.75
N LEU A 21 13.73 7.70 -10.32
CA LEU A 21 15.13 7.34 -10.35
C LEU A 21 15.98 8.41 -9.66
N VAL A 22 17.00 7.97 -8.93
CA VAL A 22 18.14 8.81 -8.55
C VAL A 22 19.16 8.76 -9.68
N VAL A 23 19.57 9.92 -10.18
CA VAL A 23 20.58 10.09 -11.23
C VAL A 23 21.85 10.67 -10.64
N GLN A 24 22.98 9.99 -10.86
CA GLN A 24 24.32 10.47 -10.47
C GLN A 24 24.92 11.38 -11.55
N PRO A 25 25.90 12.24 -11.22
CA PRO A 25 26.59 13.09 -12.19
C PRO A 25 27.26 12.33 -13.35
N ASN A 26 27.68 11.08 -13.10
CA ASN A 26 28.26 10.19 -14.10
C ASN A 26 27.22 9.53 -15.02
N GLY A 27 25.93 9.87 -14.88
CA GLY A 27 24.82 9.33 -15.67
C GLY A 27 24.26 7.99 -15.18
N LYS A 28 24.86 7.35 -14.16
CA LYS A 28 24.30 6.13 -13.56
C LYS A 28 22.97 6.45 -12.90
N THR A 29 22.01 5.55 -13.07
CA THR A 29 20.68 5.71 -12.50
C THR A 29 20.34 4.53 -11.60
N ARG A 30 19.52 4.79 -10.58
CA ARG A 30 18.94 3.78 -9.71
C ARG A 30 17.47 4.08 -9.51
N GLN A 31 16.60 3.16 -9.91
CA GLN A 31 15.17 3.24 -9.59
C GLN A 31 14.97 3.04 -8.09
N ILE A 32 14.18 3.91 -7.47
CA ILE A 32 13.87 3.87 -6.03
C ILE A 32 12.38 3.67 -5.76
N PHE A 33 11.53 3.91 -6.75
CA PHE A 33 10.09 3.77 -6.63
C PHE A 33 9.45 3.59 -8.01
N GLN A 34 8.32 2.90 -8.06
CA GLN A 34 7.43 2.81 -9.22
C GLN A 34 6.00 3.00 -8.74
N THR A 35 5.25 3.88 -9.39
CA THR A 35 3.81 4.04 -9.09
C THR A 35 3.01 2.87 -9.64
N GLU A 36 1.77 2.76 -9.19
CA GLU A 36 0.77 1.97 -9.89
C GLU A 36 0.56 2.47 -11.32
N THR A 37 0.07 1.54 -12.15
CA THR A 37 -0.49 1.86 -13.46
C THR A 37 -1.94 2.26 -13.27
N ILE A 38 -2.31 3.40 -13.85
CA ILE A 38 -3.69 3.85 -13.90
C ILE A 38 -4.18 3.62 -15.32
N GLU A 39 -5.09 2.67 -15.50
CA GLU A 39 -5.50 2.23 -16.84
C GLU A 39 -6.42 3.24 -17.55
N GLN A 40 -6.32 3.29 -18.87
CA GLN A 40 -7.21 3.94 -19.83
C GLN A 40 -7.45 5.43 -19.56
N THR A 41 -6.40 6.17 -19.22
CA THR A 41 -6.47 7.60 -18.93
C THR A 41 -5.26 8.39 -19.42
N LEU A 42 -5.51 9.63 -19.83
CA LEU A 42 -4.47 10.63 -20.11
C LEU A 42 -4.26 11.61 -18.95
N ASN A 43 -5.08 11.48 -17.89
CA ASN A 43 -5.07 12.37 -16.72
C ASN A 43 -5.06 11.54 -15.42
N PRO A 44 -4.02 10.71 -15.20
CA PRO A 44 -3.95 9.81 -14.05
C PRO A 44 -3.80 10.56 -12.71
N LYS A 45 -4.35 9.98 -11.65
CA LYS A 45 -4.09 10.40 -10.28
C LYS A 45 -3.41 9.26 -9.53
N TRP A 46 -2.12 9.44 -9.27
CA TRP A 46 -1.34 8.55 -8.44
C TRP A 46 -1.47 9.03 -6.99
N ASP A 47 -2.20 8.27 -6.17
CA ASP A 47 -2.43 8.56 -4.73
C ASP A 47 -1.31 7.99 -3.85
N GLU A 48 -0.08 7.99 -4.37
CA GLU A 48 1.09 7.39 -3.75
C GLU A 48 2.04 8.45 -3.20
N THR A 49 2.67 8.14 -2.07
CA THR A 49 3.67 9.01 -1.41
C THR A 49 5.01 8.31 -1.40
N VAL A 50 6.02 8.94 -2.01
CA VAL A 50 7.38 8.41 -2.05
C VAL A 50 8.20 9.03 -0.94
N ARG A 51 8.62 8.21 0.05
CA ARG A 51 9.56 8.64 1.09
C ARG A 51 10.99 8.61 0.54
N ILE A 52 11.60 9.77 0.41
CA ILE A 52 12.99 9.91 -0.02
C ILE A 52 13.91 9.68 1.18
N LYS A 53 14.92 8.81 1.02
CA LYS A 53 15.93 8.60 2.06
C LYS A 53 16.76 9.86 2.27
N GLU A 54 16.94 10.25 3.52
CA GLU A 54 17.76 11.40 3.94
C GLU A 54 19.19 11.36 3.36
N SER A 55 19.75 10.16 3.16
CA SER A 55 21.07 9.99 2.53
C SER A 55 21.16 10.59 1.12
N TYR A 56 20.07 10.59 0.36
CA TYR A 56 20.05 11.20 -0.99
C TYR A 56 20.03 12.73 -0.92
N LEU A 57 19.42 13.31 0.13
CA LEU A 57 19.30 14.77 0.27
C LEU A 57 20.62 15.46 0.64
N ARG A 58 21.62 14.68 1.11
CA ARG A 58 22.95 15.16 1.47
C ARG A 58 23.88 15.38 0.28
N ASP A 59 23.59 14.76 -0.86
CA ASP A 59 24.39 14.88 -2.08
C ASP A 59 23.66 15.76 -3.10
N GLU A 60 24.04 17.04 -3.14
CA GLU A 60 23.42 18.04 -4.04
C GLU A 60 23.77 17.82 -5.52
N SER A 61 24.69 16.89 -5.83
CA SER A 61 25.03 16.53 -7.19
C SER A 61 24.03 15.54 -7.81
N LEU A 62 23.14 14.96 -7.00
CA LEU A 62 22.11 14.05 -7.47
C LEU A 62 20.90 14.80 -8.03
N THR A 63 20.20 14.13 -8.94
CA THR A 63 18.93 14.60 -9.49
C THR A 63 17.90 13.48 -9.42
N PHE A 64 16.65 13.80 -9.09
CA PHE A 64 15.55 12.86 -9.28
C PHE A 64 15.03 12.96 -10.71
N ARG A 65 14.98 11.83 -11.41
CA ARG A 65 14.33 11.73 -12.71
C ARG A 65 13.04 10.93 -12.56
N PHE A 66 11.97 11.45 -13.13
CA PHE A 66 10.66 10.83 -13.15
C PHE A 66 10.37 10.43 -14.59
N ASN A 67 10.53 9.14 -14.90
CA ASN A 67 10.21 8.62 -16.22
C ASN A 67 8.75 8.18 -16.25
N VAL A 68 7.98 8.71 -17.20
CA VAL A 68 6.58 8.34 -17.40
C VAL A 68 6.51 7.34 -18.55
N TYR A 69 5.81 6.25 -18.30
CA TYR A 69 5.63 5.14 -19.23
C TYR A 69 4.16 4.80 -19.38
N ASP A 70 3.84 4.28 -20.55
CA ASP A 70 2.60 3.60 -20.85
C ASP A 70 2.80 2.09 -20.66
N ARG A 71 1.89 1.41 -19.95
CA ARG A 71 2.02 -0.03 -19.70
C ARG A 71 1.45 -0.82 -20.86
N ASP A 72 2.27 -1.74 -21.38
CA ASP A 72 1.91 -2.59 -22.51
C ASP A 72 2.21 -4.06 -22.23
N ALA A 73 1.53 -4.95 -22.96
CA ALA A 73 1.68 -6.40 -22.81
C ALA A 73 3.10 -6.92 -23.13
N PHE A 74 3.84 -6.24 -24.02
CA PHE A 74 5.14 -6.70 -24.51
C PHE A 74 6.29 -5.78 -24.13
N SER A 75 6.09 -4.46 -24.24
CA SER A 75 7.14 -3.48 -23.96
C SER A 75 6.50 -2.14 -23.63
N ASN A 76 6.74 -1.64 -22.42
CA ASN A 76 6.23 -0.35 -21.98
C ASN A 76 6.74 0.80 -22.86
N ASP A 77 5.82 1.63 -23.30
CA ASP A 77 6.10 2.75 -24.17
C ASP A 77 6.56 3.99 -23.37
N TYR A 78 7.67 4.60 -23.79
CA TYR A 78 8.23 5.74 -23.09
C TYR A 78 7.53 7.03 -23.49
N MET A 79 6.78 7.63 -22.56
CA MET A 79 5.99 8.83 -22.80
C MET A 79 6.83 10.10 -22.62
N GLY A 80 7.74 10.12 -21.63
CA GLY A 80 8.59 11.27 -21.37
C GLY A 80 9.24 11.23 -19.99
N HIS A 81 9.90 12.32 -19.62
CA HIS A 81 10.41 12.48 -18.26
C HIS A 81 10.45 13.94 -17.83
N PHE A 82 10.67 14.15 -16.54
CA PHE A 82 11.15 15.42 -16.02
C PHE A 82 12.16 15.15 -14.91
N GLU A 83 12.91 16.18 -14.55
CA GLU A 83 13.95 16.11 -13.53
C GLU A 83 13.74 17.17 -12.46
N ILE A 84 14.02 16.81 -11.22
CA ILE A 84 13.99 17.70 -10.07
C ILE A 84 15.34 17.59 -9.33
N PRO A 85 16.16 18.64 -9.33
CA PRO A 85 17.41 18.67 -8.58
C PRO A 85 17.16 18.57 -7.07
N ILE A 86 18.08 17.94 -6.33
CA ILE A 86 17.98 17.82 -4.86
C ILE A 86 17.74 19.17 -4.15
N PRO A 87 18.39 20.29 -4.54
CA PRO A 87 18.12 21.58 -3.90
C PRO A 87 16.65 22.05 -3.97
N GLU A 88 15.91 21.71 -5.03
CA GLU A 88 14.47 22.03 -5.14
C GLU A 88 13.63 21.15 -4.20
N MET A 89 14.03 19.90 -3.99
CA MET A 89 13.39 18.92 -3.09
C MET A 89 13.58 19.21 -1.60
N LYS A 90 14.48 20.14 -1.23
CA LYS A 90 14.70 20.52 0.17
C LYS A 90 13.61 21.45 0.73
N LYS A 91 12.68 21.92 -0.10
CA LYS A 91 11.59 22.81 0.29
C LYS A 91 10.25 22.23 -0.16
N SER A 92 9.19 22.57 0.56
CA SER A 92 7.84 22.21 0.13
C SER A 92 7.46 22.97 -1.14
N PHE A 93 6.87 22.27 -2.12
CA PHE A 93 6.35 22.87 -3.34
C PHE A 93 5.23 22.05 -3.95
N SER A 94 4.42 22.71 -4.79
CA SER A 94 3.48 22.06 -5.70
C SER A 94 3.66 22.67 -7.08
N LYS A 95 4.09 21.87 -8.06
CA LYS A 95 4.49 22.37 -9.38
C LYS A 95 4.20 21.35 -10.48
N TRP A 96 3.68 21.86 -11.60
CA TRP A 96 3.53 21.10 -12.83
C TRP A 96 4.87 21.06 -13.58
N TYR A 97 5.31 19.86 -13.93
CA TYR A 97 6.50 19.63 -14.75
C TYR A 97 6.06 19.12 -16.13
N PRO A 98 6.36 19.85 -17.22
CA PRO A 98 6.11 19.37 -18.56
C PRO A 98 7.03 18.20 -18.89
N LEU A 99 6.51 17.23 -19.64
CA LEU A 99 7.30 16.09 -20.07
C LEU A 99 8.29 16.47 -21.17
N LEU A 100 9.55 16.17 -20.90
CA LEU A 100 10.64 16.21 -21.86
C LEU A 100 10.68 14.91 -22.66
N PRO A 101 11.00 14.97 -23.97
CA PRO A 101 11.14 13.80 -24.81
C PRO A 101 12.32 12.94 -24.35
N LYS A 102 12.41 11.71 -24.90
CA LYS A 102 13.51 10.79 -24.59
C LYS A 102 14.88 11.47 -24.75
N PRO A 103 15.80 11.36 -23.77
CA PRO A 103 17.12 11.95 -23.85
C PRO A 103 17.80 11.62 -25.18
N GLY A 104 18.29 12.65 -25.89
CA GLY A 104 18.95 12.51 -27.20
C GLY A 104 18.02 12.62 -28.42
N LYS A 105 16.69 12.63 -28.27
CA LYS A 105 15.76 12.95 -29.36
C LYS A 105 15.29 14.41 -29.24
N LYS A 106 15.94 15.32 -29.98
CA LYS A 106 15.50 16.73 -30.11
C LYS A 106 14.39 16.80 -31.18
N ASN A 107 13.33 17.57 -30.92
CA ASN A 107 12.17 17.87 -31.80
C ASN A 107 10.89 17.03 -31.60
N LYS A 108 10.36 16.97 -30.38
CA LYS A 108 8.92 16.70 -30.16
C LYS A 108 8.35 17.76 -29.22
N GLU A 109 7.13 18.20 -29.49
CA GLU A 109 6.35 19.10 -28.63
C GLU A 109 6.17 18.51 -27.22
N ALA A 110 5.82 19.36 -26.24
CA ALA A 110 5.59 18.92 -24.87
C ALA A 110 4.46 17.87 -24.82
N LEU A 111 4.76 16.72 -24.22
CA LEU A 111 3.95 15.50 -24.25
C LEU A 111 3.03 15.38 -23.01
N GLY A 112 2.47 16.50 -22.54
CA GLY A 112 1.70 16.56 -21.29
C GLY A 112 2.55 16.99 -20.08
N SER A 113 1.99 16.90 -18.88
CA SER A 113 2.63 17.37 -17.64
C SER A 113 2.26 16.53 -16.43
N VAL A 114 3.12 16.55 -15.41
CA VAL A 114 2.88 15.89 -14.11
C VAL A 114 3.00 16.90 -12.99
N LEU A 115 1.98 16.99 -12.14
CA LEU A 115 1.99 17.71 -10.88
C LEU A 115 2.71 16.89 -9.83
N VAL A 116 3.79 17.45 -9.30
CA VAL A 116 4.49 16.93 -8.12
C VAL A 116 4.20 17.83 -6.93
N LYS A 117 3.81 17.20 -5.82
CA LYS A 117 3.73 17.83 -4.50
C LYS A 117 4.88 17.27 -3.66
N CYS A 118 5.83 18.13 -3.31
CA CYS A 118 6.91 17.82 -2.40
C CYS A 118 6.63 18.51 -1.06
N VAL A 119 6.85 17.80 0.03
CA VAL A 119 6.71 18.34 1.39
C VAL A 119 8.06 18.13 2.08
N ALA A 120 8.73 19.22 2.44
CA ALA A 120 9.97 19.15 3.20
C ALA A 120 9.69 18.60 4.60
N GLN A 121 10.64 17.86 5.18
CA GLN A 121 10.44 17.22 6.47
C GLN A 121 10.17 18.23 7.61
N SER A 122 10.72 19.45 7.52
CA SER A 122 10.44 20.54 8.48
C SER A 122 9.00 21.02 8.45
N ASP A 123 8.33 20.85 7.31
CA ASP A 123 6.96 21.31 7.07
C ASP A 123 5.97 20.12 7.07
N ALA A 124 6.50 18.90 7.12
CA ALA A 124 5.71 17.69 7.19
C ALA A 124 5.02 17.64 8.55
N VAL A 125 3.71 17.42 8.52
CA VAL A 125 2.96 17.10 9.73
C VAL A 125 3.62 15.88 10.38
N ASP A 126 4.00 16.01 11.65
CA ASP A 126 4.56 14.90 12.43
C ASP A 126 3.47 13.87 12.70
N THR A 127 3.30 12.98 11.72
CA THR A 127 2.27 11.96 11.76
C THR A 127 2.50 10.91 12.84
N ASP A 128 3.75 10.75 13.28
CA ASP A 128 4.11 9.79 14.32
C ASP A 128 3.65 10.33 15.68
N THR A 129 3.87 11.63 15.94
CA THR A 129 3.31 12.30 17.13
C THR A 129 1.79 12.28 17.14
N LEU A 130 1.14 12.57 16.01
CA LEU A 130 -0.33 12.51 15.91
C LEU A 130 -0.85 11.09 16.17
N HIS A 131 -0.23 10.08 15.56
CA HIS A 131 -0.61 8.68 15.75
C HIS A 131 -0.38 8.21 17.19
N MET A 132 0.72 8.63 17.83
CA MET A 132 0.99 8.34 19.23
C MET A 132 -0.07 8.96 20.16
N GLN A 133 -0.44 10.22 19.93
CA GLN A 133 -1.50 10.88 20.69
C GLN A 133 -2.86 10.19 20.50
N ALA A 134 -3.19 9.82 19.25
CA ALA A 134 -4.39 9.05 18.96
C ALA A 134 -4.40 7.69 19.67
N THR A 135 -3.28 6.97 19.65
CA THR A 135 -3.10 5.69 20.33
C THR A 135 -3.33 5.85 21.83
N GLN A 136 -2.76 6.88 22.45
CA GLN A 136 -2.97 7.16 23.87
C GLN A 136 -4.45 7.40 24.19
N LYS A 137 -5.16 8.13 23.34
CA LYS A 137 -6.61 8.36 23.49
C LYS A 137 -7.41 7.06 23.36
N ILE A 138 -7.10 6.21 22.39
CA ILE A 138 -7.74 4.89 22.23
C ILE A 138 -7.52 4.04 23.49
N LEU A 139 -6.30 4.02 24.05
CA LEU A 139 -6.00 3.30 25.29
C LEU A 139 -6.78 3.85 26.51
N GLN A 140 -7.19 5.12 26.46
CA GLN A 140 -8.03 5.75 27.47
C GLN A 140 -9.54 5.57 27.20
N GLY A 141 -9.93 4.91 26.11
CA GLY A 141 -11.32 4.78 25.69
C GLY A 141 -11.92 6.06 25.09
N ASP A 142 -11.07 6.98 24.60
CA ASP A 142 -11.47 8.20 23.89
C ASP A 142 -11.23 8.03 22.37
N GLU A 143 -11.90 7.06 21.75
CA GLU A 143 -11.78 6.86 20.30
C GLU A 143 -12.34 8.06 19.52
N LYS A 144 -13.36 8.75 20.06
CA LYS A 144 -13.94 9.94 19.43
C LYS A 144 -12.92 11.07 19.34
N GLY A 145 -12.10 11.28 20.36
CA GLY A 145 -10.99 12.23 20.32
C GLY A 145 -9.80 11.75 19.50
N ALA A 146 -9.65 10.44 19.28
CA ALA A 146 -8.57 9.87 18.48
C ALA A 146 -8.81 10.00 16.97
N VAL A 147 -10.07 9.87 16.53
CA VAL A 147 -10.43 9.90 15.09
C VAL A 147 -9.86 11.11 14.34
N PRO A 148 -10.03 12.37 14.81
CA PRO A 148 -9.50 13.53 14.06
C PRO A 148 -7.97 13.51 13.91
N LEU A 149 -7.25 13.01 14.91
CA LEU A 149 -5.78 12.88 14.86
C LEU A 149 -5.37 11.81 13.86
N LEU A 150 -6.10 10.70 13.81
CA LEU A 150 -5.87 9.64 12.83
C LEU A 150 -6.24 10.06 11.41
N GLU A 151 -7.32 10.82 11.23
CA GLU A 151 -7.70 11.41 9.94
C GLU A 151 -6.58 12.30 9.43
N GLN A 152 -6.12 13.24 10.24
CA GLN A 152 -5.01 14.13 9.89
C GLN A 152 -3.74 13.33 9.56
N ALA A 153 -3.33 12.40 10.41
CA ALA A 153 -2.14 11.58 10.15
C ALA A 153 -2.30 10.70 8.90
N SER A 154 -3.50 10.17 8.64
CA SER A 154 -3.82 9.34 7.48
C SER A 154 -3.77 10.11 6.16
N GLU A 155 -4.32 11.33 6.15
CA GLU A 155 -4.24 12.29 5.04
C GLU A 155 -2.78 12.61 4.68
N HIS A 156 -1.94 12.73 5.70
CA HIS A 156 -0.50 12.94 5.56
C HIS A 156 0.31 11.65 5.36
N GLY A 157 -0.35 10.53 5.07
CA GLY A 157 0.31 9.30 4.62
C GLY A 157 0.86 8.40 5.71
N SER A 158 0.43 8.56 6.97
CA SER A 158 0.75 7.59 8.02
C SER A 158 0.00 6.29 7.79
N MET A 159 0.77 5.24 7.51
CA MET A 159 0.28 3.87 7.34
C MET A 159 -0.38 3.33 8.61
N ALA A 160 0.23 3.59 9.78
CA ALA A 160 -0.33 3.19 11.07
C ALA A 160 -1.65 3.91 11.36
N ALA A 161 -1.74 5.20 11.03
CA ALA A 161 -2.99 5.95 11.19
C ALA A 161 -4.08 5.47 10.22
N GLN A 162 -3.73 5.17 8.97
CA GLN A 162 -4.65 4.57 8.00
C GLN A 162 -5.23 3.26 8.51
N ARG A 163 -4.39 2.36 9.02
CA ARG A 163 -4.80 1.08 9.60
C ARG A 163 -5.72 1.29 10.81
N ASP A 164 -5.32 2.12 11.77
CA ASP A 164 -6.06 2.26 13.02
C ASP A 164 -7.39 3.00 12.80
N LEU A 165 -7.42 4.01 11.92
CA LEU A 165 -8.66 4.66 11.49
C LEU A 165 -9.59 3.67 10.80
N ALA A 166 -9.06 2.82 9.92
CA ALA A 166 -9.85 1.79 9.25
C ALA A 166 -10.48 0.80 10.23
N ILE A 167 -9.76 0.41 11.29
CA ILE A 167 -10.30 -0.44 12.36
C ILE A 167 -11.47 0.27 13.05
N LEU A 168 -11.31 1.54 13.45
CA LEU A 168 -12.36 2.32 14.10
C LEU A 168 -13.60 2.45 13.22
N LEU A 169 -13.44 2.75 11.93
CA LEU A 169 -14.54 2.87 10.98
C LEU A 169 -15.22 1.52 10.68
N LYS A 170 -14.46 0.42 10.62
CA LYS A 170 -15.02 -0.94 10.47
C LYS A 170 -15.89 -1.31 11.68
N GLU A 171 -15.50 -0.89 12.87
CA GLU A 171 -16.17 -1.21 14.14
C GLU A 171 -17.25 -0.20 14.53
N GLY A 172 -17.23 1.02 13.98
CA GLY A 172 -18.11 2.13 14.40
C GLY A 172 -17.73 2.70 15.76
N ARG A 173 -16.43 2.76 16.08
CA ARG A 173 -15.91 3.29 17.35
C ARG A 173 -15.38 4.69 17.15
N GLY A 174 -15.82 5.63 17.99
CA GLY A 174 -15.42 7.04 17.90
C GLY A 174 -16.00 7.81 16.70
N HIS A 175 -16.57 7.11 15.72
CA HIS A 175 -17.25 7.64 14.54
C HIS A 175 -18.31 6.63 14.07
N ASP A 176 -19.25 7.08 13.23
CA ASP A 176 -20.19 6.21 12.54
C ASP A 176 -19.45 5.12 11.74
N LYS A 177 -20.02 3.92 11.76
CA LYS A 177 -19.46 2.76 11.06
C LYS A 177 -19.46 3.00 9.55
N ASP A 178 -18.29 3.01 8.94
CA ASP A 178 -18.10 3.13 7.49
C ASP A 178 -17.15 2.03 6.99
N PRO A 179 -17.70 0.85 6.61
CA PRO A 179 -16.89 -0.26 6.13
C PRO A 179 -16.35 -0.02 4.71
N LEU A 180 -16.91 0.90 3.93
CA LEU A 180 -16.38 1.21 2.60
C LEU A 180 -15.11 2.04 2.73
N GLU A 181 -15.13 3.07 3.57
CA GLU A 181 -13.95 3.89 3.84
C GLU A 181 -12.87 3.09 4.58
N ALA A 182 -13.25 2.24 5.54
CA ALA A 182 -12.32 1.30 6.17
C ALA A 182 -11.58 0.43 5.14
N ARG A 183 -12.31 -0.12 4.15
CA ARG A 183 -11.70 -0.92 3.08
C ARG A 183 -10.71 -0.11 2.25
N ARG A 184 -11.05 1.15 1.93
CA ARG A 184 -10.18 2.06 1.19
C ARG A 184 -8.88 2.34 1.95
N LEU A 185 -8.99 2.64 3.24
CA LEU A 185 -7.84 2.93 4.10
C LEU A 185 -6.95 1.70 4.34
N PHE A 186 -7.55 0.52 4.60
CA PHE A 186 -6.78 -0.72 4.66
C PHE A 186 -6.06 -0.99 3.34
N THR A 187 -6.71 -0.76 2.19
CA THR A 187 -6.06 -0.92 0.88
C THR A 187 -4.86 0.01 0.72
N LYS A 188 -4.97 1.27 1.18
CA LYS A 188 -3.86 2.22 1.15
C LYS A 188 -2.69 1.80 2.06
N ALA A 189 -2.97 1.29 3.25
CA ALA A 189 -1.95 0.79 4.16
C ALA A 189 -1.30 -0.51 3.66
N SER A 190 -2.09 -1.44 3.12
CA SER A 190 -1.66 -2.71 2.52
C SER A 190 -0.70 -2.49 1.35
N LYS A 191 -1.00 -1.54 0.45
CA LYS A 191 -0.09 -1.17 -0.66
C LYS A 191 1.29 -0.72 -0.19
N ASN A 192 1.40 -0.23 1.04
CA ASN A 192 2.67 0.15 1.65
C ASN A 192 3.28 -0.96 2.54
N GLY A 193 2.74 -2.18 2.52
CA GLY A 193 3.26 -3.34 3.21
C GLY A 193 2.69 -3.60 4.61
N ASP A 194 1.59 -2.96 5.01
CA ASP A 194 0.97 -3.23 6.31
C ASP A 194 0.23 -4.59 6.32
N ALA A 195 0.89 -5.63 6.86
CA ALA A 195 0.33 -6.98 6.93
C ALA A 195 -0.97 -7.07 7.75
N VAL A 196 -1.17 -6.19 8.73
CA VAL A 196 -2.40 -6.15 9.53
C VAL A 196 -3.58 -5.67 8.67
N SER A 197 -3.36 -4.66 7.84
CA SER A 197 -4.34 -4.17 6.87
C SER A 197 -4.63 -5.22 5.81
N GLU A 198 -3.60 -5.89 5.30
CA GLU A 198 -3.76 -7.01 4.37
C GLU A 198 -4.68 -8.11 4.95
N ASN A 199 -4.41 -8.54 6.19
CA ASN A 199 -5.27 -9.50 6.87
C ASN A 199 -6.71 -9.00 7.08
N ASN A 200 -6.89 -7.71 7.40
CA ASN A 200 -8.23 -7.13 7.54
C ASN A 200 -8.97 -7.07 6.19
N LEU A 201 -8.28 -6.82 5.07
CA LEU A 201 -8.88 -6.92 3.74
C LEU A 201 -9.36 -8.34 3.44
N GLY A 202 -8.54 -9.34 3.76
CA GLY A 202 -8.93 -10.76 3.66
C GLY A 202 -10.21 -11.05 4.46
N TYR A 203 -10.27 -10.59 5.70
CA TYR A 203 -11.45 -10.72 6.55
C TYR A 203 -12.68 -10.03 5.95
N MET A 204 -12.53 -8.79 5.48
CA MET A 204 -13.63 -8.06 4.87
C MET A 204 -14.16 -8.75 3.61
N LYS A 205 -13.29 -9.30 2.77
CA LYS A 205 -13.69 -10.06 1.58
C LYS A 205 -14.35 -11.39 1.92
N GLN A 206 -13.84 -12.11 2.92
CA GLN A 206 -14.43 -13.38 3.37
C GLN A 206 -15.89 -13.18 3.85
N HIS A 207 -16.17 -12.03 4.46
CA HIS A 207 -17.47 -11.72 5.07
C HIS A 207 -18.35 -10.75 4.27
N GLY A 208 -17.86 -10.20 3.15
CA GLY A 208 -18.59 -9.19 2.36
C GLY A 208 -18.80 -7.87 3.10
N ILE A 209 -17.86 -7.48 3.97
CA ILE A 209 -17.93 -6.22 4.73
C ILE A 209 -17.39 -5.10 3.84
N GLY A 210 -18.22 -4.08 3.56
CA GLY A 210 -17.81 -2.97 2.67
C GLY A 210 -17.59 -3.43 1.22
N GLY A 211 -18.32 -4.45 0.77
CA GLY A 211 -18.20 -4.99 -0.58
C GLY A 211 -18.92 -6.32 -0.79
N THR A 212 -18.58 -7.01 -1.87
CA THR A 212 -19.06 -8.36 -2.16
C THR A 212 -18.19 -9.41 -1.48
N LYS A 213 -18.82 -10.50 -1.04
CA LYS A 213 -18.11 -11.64 -0.47
C LYS A 213 -17.30 -12.36 -1.55
N ASN A 214 -16.01 -12.55 -1.33
CA ASN A 214 -15.12 -13.35 -2.18
C ASN A 214 -14.09 -14.09 -1.31
N VAL A 215 -14.27 -15.40 -1.16
CA VAL A 215 -13.41 -16.24 -0.33
C VAL A 215 -12.08 -16.58 -1.00
N THR A 216 -12.02 -16.58 -2.33
CA THR A 216 -10.78 -16.82 -3.08
C THR A 216 -9.83 -15.64 -2.91
N GLU A 217 -10.31 -14.43 -3.16
CA GLU A 217 -9.51 -13.21 -2.94
C GLU A 217 -9.18 -13.02 -1.44
N ALA A 218 -10.06 -13.43 -0.53
CA ALA A 218 -9.76 -13.39 0.90
C ALA A 218 -8.54 -14.27 1.26
N LYS A 219 -8.47 -15.47 0.69
CA LYS A 219 -7.35 -16.39 0.88
C LYS A 219 -6.03 -15.78 0.38
N GLU A 220 -6.04 -15.14 -0.79
CA GLU A 220 -4.86 -14.47 -1.36
C GLU A 220 -4.34 -13.38 -0.41
N HIS A 221 -5.22 -12.53 0.13
CA HIS A 221 -4.84 -11.53 1.13
C HIS A 221 -4.26 -12.17 2.40
N TYR A 222 -4.87 -13.25 2.92
CA TYR A 222 -4.31 -13.93 4.09
C TYR A 222 -2.95 -14.57 3.81
N GLU A 223 -2.71 -15.10 2.62
CA GLU A 223 -1.41 -15.64 2.20
C GLU A 223 -0.34 -14.55 2.18
N ILE A 224 -0.64 -13.37 1.63
CA ILE A 224 0.27 -12.21 1.64
C ILE A 224 0.58 -11.77 3.08
N ALA A 225 -0.44 -11.67 3.93
CA ALA A 225 -0.27 -11.27 5.32
C ALA A 225 0.49 -12.32 6.16
N ALA A 226 0.23 -13.61 5.93
CA ALA A 226 0.91 -14.72 6.59
C ALA A 226 2.39 -14.82 6.20
N ALA A 227 2.74 -14.46 4.95
CA ALA A 227 4.14 -14.37 4.51
C ALA A 227 4.94 -13.29 5.28
N SER A 228 4.26 -12.35 5.94
CA SER A 228 4.86 -11.38 6.87
C SER A 228 4.90 -11.87 8.33
N GLU A 229 4.74 -13.18 8.55
CA GLU A 229 4.74 -13.85 9.85
C GLU A 229 3.66 -13.35 10.82
N LEU A 230 2.57 -12.78 10.32
CA LEU A 230 1.45 -12.30 11.16
C LEU A 230 0.63 -13.50 11.68
N PRO A 231 0.61 -13.79 13.00
CA PRO A 231 -0.04 -14.99 13.52
C PRO A 231 -1.56 -15.02 13.28
N ALA A 232 -2.20 -13.85 13.33
CA ALA A 232 -3.63 -13.70 13.03
C ALA A 232 -3.94 -14.05 11.57
N ALA A 233 -3.04 -13.74 10.62
CA ALA A 233 -3.21 -14.09 9.21
C ALA A 233 -3.00 -15.58 8.97
N MET A 234 -1.96 -16.17 9.55
CA MET A 234 -1.74 -17.62 9.52
C MET A 234 -2.96 -18.36 10.09
N TYR A 235 -3.50 -17.90 11.22
CA TYR A 235 -4.73 -18.45 11.78
C TYR A 235 -5.92 -18.34 10.83
N ASN A 236 -6.16 -17.16 10.24
CA ASN A 236 -7.27 -16.94 9.32
C ASN A 236 -7.14 -17.78 8.04
N LEU A 237 -5.93 -17.90 7.51
CA LEU A 237 -5.62 -18.77 6.37
C LEU A 237 -5.86 -20.24 6.71
N GLY A 238 -5.33 -20.70 7.85
CA GLY A 238 -5.56 -22.05 8.35
C GLY A 238 -7.05 -22.33 8.54
N TYR A 239 -7.80 -21.38 9.11
CA TYR A 239 -9.25 -21.51 9.28
C TYR A 239 -9.99 -21.55 7.95
N SER A 240 -9.62 -20.70 6.98
CA SER A 240 -10.19 -20.73 5.64
C SER A 240 -9.94 -22.07 4.93
N LEU A 241 -8.76 -22.68 5.13
CA LEU A 241 -8.44 -24.01 4.60
C LEU A 241 -9.11 -25.14 5.40
N PHE A 242 -9.50 -24.89 6.64
CA PHE A 242 -10.15 -25.86 7.50
C PHE A 242 -11.65 -26.01 7.21
N ILE A 243 -12.36 -24.90 6.97
CA ILE A 243 -13.82 -24.89 6.73
C ILE A 243 -14.23 -24.52 5.30
N GLY A 244 -13.29 -24.07 4.46
CA GLY A 244 -13.58 -23.56 3.12
C GLY A 244 -13.97 -24.65 2.13
N ALA A 245 -14.58 -24.23 1.00
CA ALA A 245 -15.00 -25.14 -0.07
C ALA A 245 -13.81 -25.89 -0.72
N GLN A 246 -12.62 -25.31 -0.70
CA GLN A 246 -11.36 -25.94 -1.10
C GLN A 246 -10.54 -26.30 0.14
N GLN A 247 -11.07 -27.25 0.92
CA GLN A 247 -10.49 -27.66 2.18
C GLN A 247 -9.11 -28.32 1.98
N ASP A 248 -8.15 -27.97 2.83
CA ASP A 248 -6.83 -28.60 2.92
C ASP A 248 -6.46 -28.69 4.40
N LEU A 249 -6.85 -29.80 5.03
CA LEU A 249 -6.72 -29.98 6.48
C LEU A 249 -5.26 -30.07 6.94
N GLU A 250 -4.38 -30.62 6.10
CA GLU A 250 -2.95 -30.73 6.38
C GLU A 250 -2.33 -29.33 6.44
N LYS A 251 -2.52 -28.51 5.40
CA LYS A 251 -2.05 -27.11 5.43
C LYS A 251 -2.74 -26.29 6.51
N ALA A 252 -4.03 -26.51 6.76
CA ALA A 252 -4.71 -25.83 7.85
C ALA A 252 -4.02 -26.10 9.20
N ARG A 253 -3.72 -27.36 9.49
CA ARG A 253 -2.99 -27.77 10.69
C ARG A 253 -1.58 -27.16 10.73
N GLU A 254 -0.87 -27.11 9.62
CA GLU A 254 0.44 -26.49 9.54
C GLU A 254 0.39 -24.99 9.87
N TYR A 255 -0.56 -24.24 9.29
CA TYR A 255 -0.70 -22.82 9.60
C TYR A 255 -1.15 -22.57 11.05
N PHE A 256 -2.03 -23.42 11.61
CA PHE A 256 -2.34 -23.36 13.04
C PHE A 256 -1.11 -23.62 13.91
N LEU A 257 -0.25 -24.57 13.54
CA LEU A 257 1.01 -24.81 14.26
C LEU A 257 1.95 -23.61 14.18
N GLN A 258 2.13 -23.03 13.00
CA GLN A 258 2.99 -21.85 12.81
C GLN A 258 2.53 -20.68 13.69
N ALA A 259 1.24 -20.36 13.67
CA ALA A 259 0.68 -19.31 14.52
C ALA A 259 0.74 -19.65 16.02
N ALA A 260 0.54 -20.92 16.39
CA ALA A 260 0.66 -21.39 17.76
C ALA A 260 2.09 -21.25 18.32
N ASN A 261 3.10 -21.51 17.49
CA ASN A 261 4.51 -21.31 17.85
C ASN A 261 4.89 -19.83 18.03
N LEU A 262 4.05 -18.91 17.55
CA LEU A 262 4.13 -17.46 17.76
C LEU A 262 3.19 -17.00 18.89
N ASP A 263 2.87 -17.90 19.80
CA ASP A 263 2.03 -17.69 20.98
C ASP A 263 0.60 -17.19 20.70
N TYR A 264 0.03 -17.45 19.51
CA TYR A 264 -1.32 -16.99 19.18
C TYR A 264 -2.41 -17.94 19.72
N PRO A 265 -3.19 -17.55 20.76
CA PRO A 265 -4.04 -18.50 21.49
C PRO A 265 -5.15 -19.16 20.65
N PRO A 266 -5.85 -18.44 19.73
CA PRO A 266 -6.82 -19.10 18.86
C PRO A 266 -6.21 -20.22 18.00
N ALA A 267 -4.96 -20.05 17.55
CA ALA A 267 -4.28 -21.06 16.77
C ALA A 267 -3.82 -22.25 17.61
N MET A 268 -3.35 -22.02 18.85
CA MET A 268 -3.04 -23.11 19.79
C MET A 268 -4.25 -24.03 19.99
N ASN A 269 -5.43 -23.43 20.20
CA ASN A 269 -6.67 -24.19 20.39
C ASN A 269 -7.02 -25.01 19.15
N ASN A 270 -6.94 -24.42 17.96
CA ASN A 270 -7.24 -25.12 16.72
C ASN A 270 -6.20 -26.20 16.38
N TYR A 271 -4.91 -25.96 16.67
CA TYR A 271 -3.87 -26.96 16.51
C TYR A 271 -4.06 -28.14 17.47
N ALA A 272 -4.38 -27.87 18.74
CA ALA A 272 -4.70 -28.89 19.73
C ALA A 272 -5.92 -29.72 19.30
N PHE A 273 -6.96 -29.06 18.77
CA PHE A 273 -8.13 -29.72 18.19
C PHE A 273 -7.72 -30.66 17.04
N CYS A 274 -6.90 -30.18 16.09
CA CYS A 274 -6.39 -31.04 15.02
C CYS A 274 -5.60 -32.25 15.55
N CYS A 275 -4.74 -32.05 16.56
CA CYS A 275 -3.97 -33.14 17.17
C CYS A 275 -4.85 -34.17 17.88
N GLN A 276 -5.86 -33.73 18.62
CA GLN A 276 -6.79 -34.58 19.36
C GLN A 276 -7.61 -35.48 18.43
N PHE A 277 -8.02 -34.95 17.28
CA PHE A 277 -8.90 -35.65 16.34
C PHE A 277 -8.20 -36.21 15.10
N GLY A 278 -6.89 -36.00 14.95
CA GLY A 278 -6.12 -36.46 13.78
C GLY A 278 -6.52 -35.75 12.48
N LEU A 279 -6.92 -34.48 12.56
CA LEU A 279 -7.31 -33.70 11.39
C LEU A 279 -6.06 -33.14 10.72
N GLY A 280 -5.84 -33.48 9.45
CA GLY A 280 -4.67 -33.00 8.70
C GLY A 280 -3.35 -33.65 9.14
N GLY A 281 -3.40 -34.91 9.60
CA GLY A 281 -2.22 -35.73 9.88
C GLY A 281 -2.45 -36.67 11.06
N GLU A 282 -1.40 -37.31 11.57
CA GLU A 282 -1.54 -38.28 12.65
C GLU A 282 -2.06 -37.66 13.94
N LYS A 283 -2.94 -38.41 14.62
CA LYS A 283 -3.41 -38.11 15.97
C LYS A 283 -2.24 -38.21 16.93
N LYS A 284 -2.02 -37.17 17.73
CA LYS A 284 -1.01 -37.16 18.79
C LYS A 284 -1.76 -37.14 20.12
N CYS A 285 -1.79 -38.31 20.77
CA CYS A 285 -2.44 -38.54 22.06
C CYS A 285 -1.55 -38.10 23.22
#